data_AF-A0A7J5TLU7-F1
#
_entry.id   AF-A0A7J5TLU7-F1
#
_cell.length_a   1.000
_cell.length_b   1.000
_cell.length_c   1.000
_cell.angle_alpha   90.00
_cell.angle_beta   90.00
_cell.angle_gamma   90.00
#
_symmetry.space_group_name_H-M   'P 1'
#
loop_
_entity.id
_entity.type
_entity.pdbx_description
1 polymer ?
#
loop_
_entity_poly.entity_id
_entity_poly.type
_entity_poly.pdbx_seq_one_letter_code
_entity_poly.pdbx_strand_id
1 'polypeptide(L)'
;MPAPPVQQMRPNAYRLPTNRSLTKFILLGLITFGIYDIVIMTTTAEALNTIASPRDGKKTMNYCLMYFLIGWLTLGIGWLVWFHNFSDRIGEEQRRRGMVPTVTASTFWLWEVLGSLIVVGPFIYHYKMLHAMNDLCASYNAYGI
;
A
#
# COMPACT_ATOMS: atom_id res chain seq x y z
N MET A 1 -39.68 13.39 -0.89
CA MET A 1 -38.42 12.63 -0.89
C MET A 1 -37.45 13.39 0.00
N PRO A 2 -36.92 12.83 1.10
CA PRO A 2 -35.89 13.50 1.86
C PRO A 2 -34.62 13.60 0.99
N ALA A 3 -33.96 14.76 1.04
CA ALA A 3 -32.73 15.02 0.31
C ALA A 3 -31.65 13.99 0.67
N PRO A 4 -30.76 13.59 -0.26
CA PRO A 4 -29.61 12.76 0.08
C PRO A 4 -28.79 13.46 1.17
N PRO A 5 -28.25 12.72 2.16
CA PRO A 5 -27.51 13.32 3.25
C PRO A 5 -26.33 14.12 2.67
N VAL A 6 -26.29 15.41 3.02
CA VAL A 6 -25.17 16.29 2.67
C VAL A 6 -23.92 15.69 3.29
N GLN A 7 -23.06 15.10 2.46
CA GLN A 7 -21.76 14.60 2.88
C GLN A 7 -20.94 15.78 3.39
N GLN A 8 -20.84 15.88 4.72
CA GLN A 8 -20.02 16.90 5.38
C GLN A 8 -18.56 16.66 5.01
N MET A 9 -18.04 17.46 4.07
CA MET A 9 -16.61 17.61 3.84
C MET A 9 -15.99 18.13 5.15
N ARG A 10 -15.34 17.27 5.93
CA ARG A 10 -14.64 17.67 7.16
C ARG A 10 -13.47 18.57 6.75
N PRO A 11 -13.44 19.86 7.11
CA PRO A 11 -12.51 20.82 6.51
C PRO A 11 -11.04 20.67 6.96
N ASN A 12 -10.68 19.64 7.76
CA ASN A 12 -9.32 19.41 8.25
C ASN A 12 -8.94 17.92 8.37
N ALA A 13 -9.56 17.01 7.61
CA ALA A 13 -9.09 15.62 7.58
C ALA A 13 -7.75 15.55 6.83
N TYR A 14 -6.72 14.97 7.46
CA TYR A 14 -5.42 14.72 6.82
C TYR A 14 -5.61 14.02 5.48
N ARG A 15 -5.33 14.72 4.38
CA ARG A 15 -5.56 14.21 3.03
C ARG A 15 -4.40 13.29 2.64
N LEU A 16 -4.71 12.02 2.37
CA LEU A 16 -3.71 11.05 1.95
C LEU A 16 -3.30 11.29 0.49
N PRO A 17 -2.01 11.17 0.14
CA PRO A 17 -1.57 11.34 -1.24
C PRO A 17 -2.15 10.25 -2.14
N THR A 18 -2.47 10.58 -3.39
CA THR A 18 -3.09 9.68 -4.39
C THR A 18 -2.34 9.64 -5.72
N ASN A 19 -1.11 10.16 -5.76
CA ASN A 19 -0.31 10.35 -6.97
C ASN A 19 0.92 9.44 -7.03
N ARG A 20 0.81 8.24 -6.42
CA ARG A 20 1.84 7.20 -6.50
C ARG A 20 1.86 6.60 -7.91
N SER A 21 3.03 6.38 -8.48
CA SER A 21 3.15 5.85 -9.84
C SER A 21 4.41 5.00 -9.94
N LEU A 22 4.36 3.92 -10.71
CA LEU A 22 5.53 3.07 -10.97
C LEU A 22 6.68 3.87 -11.59
N THR A 23 6.39 4.82 -12.49
CA THR A 23 7.43 5.66 -13.11
C THR A 23 8.21 6.46 -12.08
N LYS A 24 7.53 7.12 -11.12
CA LYS A 24 8.22 7.80 -10.01
C LYS A 24 8.99 6.81 -9.15
N PHE A 25 8.42 5.65 -8.86
CA PHE A 25 9.08 4.60 -8.08
C PHE A 25 10.43 4.21 -8.71
N ILE A 26 10.45 3.85 -9.99
CA ILE A 26 11.67 3.45 -10.68
C ILE A 26 12.65 4.62 -10.86
N LEU A 27 12.19 5.76 -11.38
CA LEU A 27 13.08 6.88 -11.71
C LEU A 27 13.69 7.52 -10.46
N LEU A 28 12.86 7.80 -9.45
CA LEU A 28 13.36 8.40 -8.22
C LEU A 28 14.09 7.35 -7.38
N GLY A 29 13.66 6.08 -7.40
CA GLY A 29 14.43 4.97 -6.82
C GLY A 29 15.86 4.94 -7.36
N LEU A 30 16.04 5.03 -8.68
CA LEU A 30 17.36 5.05 -9.30
C LEU A 30 18.17 6.31 -8.94
N ILE A 31 17.58 7.51 -9.04
CA ILE A 31 18.26 8.79 -8.78
C ILE A 31 18.65 8.93 -7.30
N THR A 32 17.83 8.40 -6.40
CA THR A 32 18.06 8.48 -4.95
C THR A 32 18.76 7.24 -4.37
N PHE A 33 19.25 6.34 -5.22
CA PHE A 33 19.89 5.09 -4.82
C PHE A 33 19.05 4.25 -3.84
N GLY A 34 17.75 4.14 -4.10
CA GLY A 34 16.79 3.33 -3.35
C GLY A 34 16.18 4.03 -2.13
N ILE A 35 16.62 5.23 -1.76
CA ILE A 35 16.06 5.98 -0.62
C ILE A 35 14.58 6.29 -0.85
N TYR A 36 14.22 6.69 -2.08
CA TYR A 36 12.82 6.99 -2.42
C TYR A 36 11.91 5.78 -2.24
N ASP A 37 12.37 4.58 -2.58
CA ASP A 37 11.57 3.36 -2.47
C ASP A 37 11.22 3.08 -1.00
N ILE A 38 12.19 3.23 -0.10
CA ILE A 38 11.98 3.09 1.36
C ILE A 38 10.96 4.12 1.87
N VAL A 39 11.05 5.37 1.41
CA VAL A 39 10.13 6.45 1.81
C VAL A 39 8.72 6.18 1.31
N ILE A 40 8.55 5.77 0.05
CA ILE A 40 7.24 5.45 -0.52
C ILE A 40 6.61 4.26 0.17
N MET A 41 7.37 3.20 0.44
CA MET A 41 6.85 2.03 1.15
C MET A 41 6.44 2.38 2.59
N THR A 42 7.23 3.20 3.29
CA THR A 42 6.91 3.66 4.65
C THR A 42 5.65 4.50 4.70
N THR A 43 5.57 5.54 3.86
CA THR A 43 4.39 6.43 3.81
C THR A 43 3.13 5.69 3.35
N THR A 44 3.27 4.65 2.52
CA THR A 44 2.14 3.82 2.08
C THR A 44 1.66 2.88 3.18
N ALA A 45 2.57 2.30 3.97
CA ALA A 45 2.21 1.51 5.15
C ALA A 45 1.50 2.35 6.22
N GLU A 46 1.95 3.60 6.43
CA GLU A 46 1.31 4.55 7.34
C GLU A 46 -0.06 5.01 6.83
N ALA A 47 -0.21 5.24 5.52
CA ALA A 47 -1.50 5.51 4.91
C ALA A 47 -2.47 4.34 5.12
N LEU A 48 -2.02 3.10 4.89
CA LEU A 48 -2.84 1.91 5.15
C LEU A 48 -3.24 1.80 6.63
N ASN A 49 -2.32 2.06 7.56
CA ASN A 49 -2.64 2.15 8.99
C ASN A 49 -3.71 3.21 9.28
N THR A 50 -3.58 4.41 8.70
CA THR A 50 -4.56 5.49 8.89
C THR A 50 -5.95 5.11 8.40
N ILE A 51 -6.02 4.36 7.29
CA ILE A 51 -7.26 3.93 6.66
C ILE A 51 -7.90 2.74 7.40
N ALA A 52 -7.09 1.76 7.80
CA ALA A 52 -7.55 0.43 8.22
C ALA A 52 -7.50 0.20 9.74
N SER A 53 -6.50 0.77 10.44
CA SER A 53 -6.27 0.54 11.89
C SER A 53 -7.45 0.89 12.79
N PRO A 54 -8.25 1.96 12.54
CA PRO A 54 -9.45 2.24 13.33
C PRO A 54 -10.49 1.11 13.31
N ARG A 55 -10.45 0.22 12.30
CA ARG A 55 -11.42 -0.85 12.11
C ARG A 55 -10.85 -2.23 12.47
N ASP A 56 -9.67 -2.55 11.97
CA ASP A 56 -9.09 -3.88 12.13
C ASP A 56 -8.30 -4.06 13.43
N GLY A 57 -7.98 -2.97 14.13
CA GLY A 57 -7.15 -2.99 15.33
C GLY A 57 -5.71 -3.46 15.08
N LYS A 58 -5.32 -3.66 13.82
CA LYS A 58 -3.99 -4.11 13.39
C LYS A 58 -3.14 -2.89 13.02
N LYS A 59 -1.81 -3.05 13.07
CA LYS A 59 -0.86 -2.06 12.60
C LYS A 59 0.18 -2.73 11.71
N THR A 60 0.23 -2.33 10.45
CA THR A 60 1.32 -2.65 9.54
C THR A 60 2.58 -2.01 10.10
N MET A 61 3.62 -2.83 10.30
CA MET A 61 4.90 -2.36 10.79
C MET A 61 5.51 -1.33 9.83
N ASN A 62 6.14 -0.30 10.39
CA ASN A 62 6.82 0.71 9.60
C ASN A 62 7.92 0.05 8.75
N TYR A 63 7.96 0.40 7.46
CA TYR A 63 8.84 -0.24 6.49
C TYR A 63 10.32 0.07 6.74
N CYS A 64 10.69 1.24 7.27
CA CYS A 64 12.08 1.54 7.63
C CYS A 64 12.63 0.52 8.64
N LEU A 65 11.89 0.24 9.71
CA LEU A 65 12.30 -0.74 10.73
C LEU A 65 12.37 -2.16 10.13
N MET A 66 11.38 -2.51 9.30
CA MET A 66 11.37 -3.80 8.60
C MET A 66 12.59 -3.93 7.67
N TYR A 67 12.92 -2.89 6.91
CA TYR A 67 13.99 -2.91 5.92
C TYR A 67 15.39 -2.98 6.57
N PHE A 68 15.69 -2.09 7.52
CA PHE A 68 17.03 -1.98 8.09
C PHE A 68 17.36 -3.06 9.14
N LEU A 69 16.35 -3.57 9.85
CA LEU A 69 16.59 -4.45 10.99
C LEU A 69 16.11 -5.88 10.70
N ILE A 70 14.82 -6.05 10.50
CA ILE A 70 14.20 -7.37 10.44
C ILE A 70 14.55 -8.10 9.15
N GLY A 71 14.57 -7.40 8.01
CA GLY A 71 14.93 -7.97 6.71
C GLY A 71 16.30 -8.62 6.73
N TRP A 72 17.31 -7.90 7.22
CA TRP A 72 18.67 -8.41 7.35
C TRP A 72 18.81 -9.50 8.42
N LEU A 73 18.17 -9.33 9.58
CA LEU A 73 18.22 -10.32 10.67
C LEU A 73 17.61 -11.68 10.28
N THR A 74 16.60 -11.66 9.43
CA THR A 74 15.85 -12.86 8.99
C THR A 74 16.30 -13.39 7.62
N LEU A 75 17.43 -12.89 7.10
CA LEU A 75 17.96 -13.25 5.77
C LEU A 75 16.91 -13.11 4.65
N GLY A 76 16.08 -12.07 4.72
CA GLY A 76 15.06 -11.72 3.73
C GLY A 76 13.66 -12.31 3.98
N ILE A 77 13.49 -13.26 4.90
CA ILE A 77 12.17 -13.84 5.21
C ILE A 77 11.20 -12.77 5.75
N GLY A 78 11.73 -11.82 6.54
CA GLY A 78 10.98 -10.69 7.06
C GLY A 78 10.34 -9.83 5.97
N TRP A 79 11.05 -9.61 4.86
CA TRP A 79 10.48 -8.88 3.72
C TRP A 79 9.29 -9.63 3.13
N LEU A 80 9.40 -10.95 2.93
CA LEU A 80 8.31 -11.76 2.38
C LEU A 80 7.06 -11.73 3.26
N VAL A 81 7.23 -11.92 4.57
CA VAL A 81 6.11 -11.89 5.54
C VAL A 81 5.48 -10.50 5.59
N TRP A 82 6.28 -9.44 5.52
CA TRP A 82 5.75 -8.07 5.51
C TRP A 82 4.91 -7.81 4.26
N PHE A 83 5.44 -8.10 3.07
CA PHE A 83 4.72 -7.86 1.82
C PHE A 83 3.47 -8.72 1.69
N HIS A 84 3.49 -9.96 2.20
CA HIS A 84 2.31 -10.81 2.29
C HIS A 84 1.19 -10.14 3.09
N ASN A 85 1.47 -9.80 4.36
CA ASN A 85 0.48 -9.22 5.28
C ASN A 85 0.00 -7.84 4.79
N PHE A 86 0.91 -7.05 4.23
CA PHE A 86 0.60 -5.75 3.66
C PHE A 86 -0.34 -5.87 2.45
N SER A 87 -0.06 -6.78 1.52
CA SER A 87 -0.88 -7.00 0.33
C SER A 87 -2.26 -7.56 0.68
N ASP A 88 -2.33 -8.47 1.63
CA ASP A 88 -3.60 -9.04 2.08
C ASP A 88 -4.50 -7.98 2.70
N ARG A 89 -3.93 -7.15 3.58
CA ARG A 89 -4.65 -6.05 4.24
C ARG A 89 -5.17 -5.00 3.26
N ILE A 90 -4.42 -4.69 2.19
CA ILE A 90 -4.91 -3.82 1.10
C ILE A 90 -6.15 -4.44 0.45
N GLY A 91 -6.10 -5.73 0.10
CA GLY A 91 -7.21 -6.42 -0.53
C GLY A 91 -8.46 -6.51 0.35
N GLU A 92 -8.28 -6.74 1.66
CA GLU A 92 -9.37 -6.73 2.64
C GLU A 92 -10.07 -5.36 2.69
N GLU A 93 -9.31 -4.26 2.73
CA GLU A 93 -9.87 -2.92 2.77
C GLU A 93 -10.51 -2.50 1.44
N GLN A 94 -9.95 -2.94 0.30
CA GLN A 94 -10.59 -2.74 -1.01
C GLN A 94 -11.96 -3.45 -1.04
N ARG A 95 -12.00 -4.74 -0.66
CA ARG A 95 -13.24 -5.52 -0.61
C ARG A 95 -14.29 -4.88 0.31
N ARG A 96 -13.86 -4.40 1.48
CA ARG A 96 -14.74 -3.69 2.42
C ARG A 96 -15.35 -2.44 1.82
N ARG A 97 -14.59 -1.68 1.05
CA ARG A 97 -15.03 -0.43 0.40
C ARG A 97 -15.85 -0.68 -0.88
N GLY A 98 -16.23 -1.93 -1.16
CA GLY A 98 -16.97 -2.31 -2.37
C GLY A 98 -16.12 -2.26 -3.64
N MET A 99 -14.79 -2.17 -3.51
CA MET A 99 -13.86 -2.21 -4.63
C MET A 99 -13.48 -3.65 -4.95
N VAL A 100 -13.16 -3.92 -6.21
CA VAL A 100 -12.56 -5.20 -6.61
C VAL A 100 -11.13 -5.26 -6.08
N PRO A 101 -10.74 -6.28 -5.28
CA PRO A 101 -9.37 -6.41 -4.78
C PRO A 101 -8.38 -6.54 -5.94
N THR A 102 -7.51 -5.56 -6.05
CA THR A 102 -6.45 -5.50 -7.08
C THR A 102 -5.14 -6.10 -6.60
N VAL A 103 -4.94 -6.13 -5.28
CA VAL A 103 -3.77 -6.68 -4.59
C VAL A 103 -4.24 -7.51 -3.41
N THR A 104 -3.64 -8.70 -3.27
CA THR A 104 -3.87 -9.70 -2.22
C THR A 104 -2.55 -10.40 -1.92
N ALA A 105 -2.51 -11.23 -0.88
CA ALA A 105 -1.36 -12.12 -0.63
C ALA A 105 -0.99 -12.98 -1.85
N SER A 106 -1.98 -13.52 -2.58
CA SER A 106 -1.74 -14.31 -3.79
C SER A 106 -1.14 -13.47 -4.92
N THR A 107 -1.56 -12.21 -5.06
CA THR A 107 -1.00 -11.27 -6.04
C THR A 107 0.48 -11.01 -5.76
N PHE A 108 0.87 -10.88 -4.50
CA PHE A 108 2.27 -10.76 -4.09
C PHE A 108 3.09 -11.99 -4.49
N TRP A 109 2.67 -13.18 -4.08
CA TRP A 109 3.41 -14.41 -4.41
C TRP A 109 3.52 -14.65 -5.92
N LEU A 110 2.46 -14.36 -6.67
CA LEU A 110 2.45 -14.54 -8.12
C LEU A 110 3.38 -13.55 -8.83
N TRP A 111 3.27 -12.26 -8.53
CA TRP A 111 3.97 -11.25 -9.31
C TRP A 111 5.35 -10.90 -8.75
N GLU A 112 5.48 -10.77 -7.43
CA GLU A 112 6.76 -10.42 -6.82
C GLU A 112 7.70 -11.63 -6.75
N VAL A 113 7.20 -12.79 -6.32
CA VAL A 113 8.06 -13.97 -6.11
C VAL A 113 8.17 -14.82 -7.38
N LEU A 114 7.07 -15.38 -7.89
CA LEU A 114 7.13 -16.21 -9.10
C LEU A 114 7.45 -15.38 -10.34
N GLY A 115 6.89 -14.17 -10.42
CA GLY A 115 7.15 -13.25 -11.52
C GLY A 115 8.58 -12.69 -11.53
N SER A 116 9.35 -12.80 -10.44
CA SER A 116 10.78 -12.44 -10.47
C SER A 116 11.59 -13.31 -11.43
N LEU A 117 11.14 -14.55 -11.71
CA LEU A 117 11.76 -15.47 -12.66
C LEU A 117 11.80 -14.93 -14.09
N ILE A 118 10.90 -14.00 -14.42
CA ILE A 118 10.84 -13.33 -15.73
C ILE A 118 11.27 -11.86 -15.66
N VAL A 119 11.83 -11.41 -14.52
CA VAL A 119 12.28 -10.03 -14.22
C VAL A 119 11.17 -8.96 -14.19
N VAL A 120 10.15 -9.09 -15.03
CA VAL A 120 9.05 -8.12 -15.18
C VAL A 120 8.04 -8.20 -14.03
N GLY A 121 7.93 -9.36 -13.37
CA GLY A 121 6.93 -9.59 -12.33
C GLY A 121 6.92 -8.57 -11.20
N PRO A 122 8.07 -8.24 -10.58
CA PRO A 122 8.13 -7.27 -9.51
C PRO A 122 7.59 -5.89 -9.91
N PHE A 123 7.84 -5.45 -11.14
CA PHE A 123 7.31 -4.19 -11.64
C PHE A 123 5.77 -4.21 -11.75
N ILE A 124 5.19 -5.34 -12.14
CA ILE A 124 3.74 -5.53 -12.20
C ILE A 124 3.13 -5.49 -10.79
N TYR A 125 3.77 -6.15 -9.82
CA TYR A 125 3.33 -6.10 -8.42
C TYR A 125 3.34 -4.66 -7.88
N HIS A 126 4.46 -3.95 -8.03
CA HIS A 126 4.58 -2.57 -7.55
C HIS A 126 3.60 -1.63 -8.24
N TYR A 127 3.35 -1.80 -9.55
CA TYR A 127 2.30 -1.07 -10.25
C TYR A 127 0.93 -1.28 -9.60
N LYS A 128 0.52 -2.54 -9.42
CA LYS A 128 -0.78 -2.88 -8.82
C LYS A 128 -0.90 -2.32 -7.39
N MET A 129 0.15 -2.47 -6.58
CA MET A 129 0.17 -2.01 -5.19
C MET A 129 0.06 -0.50 -5.07
N LEU A 130 0.84 0.26 -5.85
CA LEU A 130 0.81 1.72 -5.81
C LEU A 130 -0.56 2.27 -6.26
N HIS A 131 -1.17 1.66 -7.28
CA HIS A 131 -2.51 2.03 -7.74
C HIS A 131 -3.60 1.65 -6.73
N ALA A 132 -3.57 0.44 -6.18
CA ALA A 132 -4.50 0.01 -5.13
C ALA A 132 -4.51 0.99 -3.95
N MET A 133 -3.33 1.45 -3.55
CA MET A 133 -3.18 2.41 -2.46
C MET A 133 -3.64 3.82 -2.84
N ASN A 134 -3.48 4.24 -4.10
CA ASN A 134 -4.09 5.49 -4.57
C ASN A 134 -5.61 5.42 -4.49
N ASP A 135 -6.22 4.30 -4.91
CA ASP A 135 -7.68 4.12 -4.87
C ASP A 135 -8.20 4.13 -3.42
N LEU A 136 -7.51 3.44 -2.52
CA LEU A 136 -7.83 3.47 -1.09
C LEU A 136 -7.69 4.87 -0.48
N CYS A 137 -6.60 5.58 -0.79
CA CYS A 137 -6.39 6.96 -0.33
C CYS A 137 -7.45 7.91 -0.91
N ALA A 138 -7.84 7.73 -2.18
CA ALA A 138 -8.88 8.53 -2.82
C ALA A 138 -10.25 8.30 -2.17
N SER A 139 -10.60 7.04 -1.91
CA SER A 139 -11.82 6.68 -1.19
C SER A 139 -11.81 7.21 0.24
N TYR A 140 -10.68 7.15 0.94
CA TYR A 140 -10.55 7.75 2.27
C TYR A 140 -10.75 9.26 2.23
N ASN A 141 -10.14 9.95 1.26
CA ASN A 141 -10.28 11.39 1.11
C ASN A 141 -11.72 11.81 0.76
N ALA A 142 -12.49 10.96 0.07
CA ALA A 142 -13.87 11.24 -0.33
C ALA A 142 -14.89 10.89 0.77
N TYR A 143 -14.72 9.74 1.43
CA TYR A 143 -15.75 9.15 2.31
C TYR A 143 -15.29 8.97 3.76
N GLY A 144 -14.00 9.07 4.05
CA GLY A 144 -13.41 8.81 5.36
C GLY A 144 -13.13 7.33 5.64
N ILE A 145 -13.28 6.96 6.92
CA ILE A 145 -12.99 5.62 7.48
C ILE A 145 -14.10 4.63 7.13
#